data_AF-K2CEW0-F1
#
_entry.id   AF-K2CEW0-F1
#
_cell.length_a   1.000
_cell.length_b   1.000
_cell.length_c   1.000
_cell.angle_alpha   90.00
_cell.angle_beta   90.00
_cell.angle_gamma   90.00
#
_symmetry.space_group_name_H-M   'P 1'
#
loop_
_entity.id
_entity.type
_entity.pdbx_description
1 polymer ?
#
loop_
_entity_poly.entity_id
_entity_poly.type
_entity_poly.pdbx_seq_one_letter_code
_entity_poly.pdbx_strand_id
1 'polypeptide(L)'
;MKVRIVEGYWICPRCNTRCRGADQDCDNCGAVRTADVKFHLDKGAPAITDEKELELAKAGPDWICGFCGNTSPAGEKNCTGCGSLRSDGTKRQTGKKPETPESGGSTNKEALNKPAQPATPRKPVSRNTKIGCGMFLLLLVLLLIVDSFEKPGKIEIKQTFWERTIEREQYQSSRSSDWHDRVPENATIISKSTEIRSYNSIPDGYEEVDEEYTVSVRSGEREVEETVDLGNGRFEIRTRTVPEYENETRTRRVRRQKYRKEPVYDEMVTFDVLDWERIDKVIATGSNS
;
A
#
# COMPACT_ATOMS: atom_id res chain seq x y z
N MET A 1 21.68 -25.23 -17.15
CA MET A 1 20.61 -24.29 -17.52
C MET A 1 20.05 -24.76 -18.85
N LYS A 2 18.78 -25.15 -18.89
CA LYS A 2 18.10 -25.56 -20.12
C LYS A 2 17.40 -24.33 -20.70
N VAL A 3 17.47 -24.14 -22.01
CA VAL A 3 16.84 -23.00 -22.70
C VAL A 3 15.96 -23.55 -23.81
N ARG A 4 14.71 -23.06 -23.87
CA ARG A 4 13.77 -23.34 -24.97
C ARG A 4 13.09 -22.06 -25.40
N ILE A 5 12.85 -21.91 -26.70
CA ILE A 5 12.08 -20.79 -27.25
C ILE A 5 10.68 -21.30 -27.52
N VAL A 6 9.68 -20.55 -27.08
CA VAL A 6 8.26 -20.84 -27.27
C VAL A 6 7.60 -19.69 -28.00
N GLU A 7 6.56 -19.99 -28.78
CA GLU A 7 5.77 -18.97 -29.44
C GLU A 7 4.69 -18.43 -28.50
N GLY A 8 4.55 -17.11 -28.47
CA GLY A 8 3.45 -16.43 -27.81
C GLY A 8 2.29 -16.12 -28.76
N TYR A 9 1.46 -15.19 -28.33
CA TYR A 9 0.36 -14.66 -29.11
C TYR A 9 0.17 -13.19 -28.80
N TRP A 10 -0.58 -12.52 -29.67
CA TRP A 10 -1.08 -11.19 -29.41
C TRP A 10 -2.57 -11.10 -29.69
N ILE A 11 -3.21 -10.09 -29.13
CA ILE A 11 -4.63 -9.82 -29.32
C ILE A 11 -4.75 -8.59 -30.22
N CYS A 12 -5.43 -8.74 -31.35
CA CYS A 12 -5.61 -7.65 -32.29
C CYS A 12 -6.44 -6.53 -31.68
N PRO A 13 -5.95 -5.28 -31.60
CA PRO A 13 -6.70 -4.17 -30.98
C PRO A 13 -7.95 -3.77 -31.78
N ARG A 14 -8.04 -4.18 -33.06
CA ARG A 14 -9.16 -3.83 -33.95
C ARG A 14 -10.34 -4.79 -33.83
N CYS A 15 -10.08 -6.09 -33.78
CA CYS A 15 -11.12 -7.13 -33.82
C CYS A 15 -11.04 -8.15 -32.66
N ASN A 16 -10.08 -7.98 -31.73
CA ASN A 16 -9.82 -8.88 -30.61
C ASN A 16 -9.51 -10.33 -30.98
N THR A 17 -9.25 -10.61 -32.26
CA THR A 17 -8.78 -11.93 -32.69
C THR A 17 -7.42 -12.21 -32.08
N ARG A 18 -7.24 -13.44 -31.62
CA ARG A 18 -5.98 -13.98 -31.15
C ARG A 18 -5.13 -14.37 -32.36
N CYS A 19 -3.98 -13.73 -32.51
CA CYS A 19 -3.04 -13.93 -33.61
C CYS A 19 -1.77 -14.58 -33.08
N ARG A 20 -1.05 -15.35 -33.92
CA ARG A 20 0.21 -15.95 -33.48
C ARG A 20 1.25 -14.87 -33.23
N GLY A 21 2.19 -15.15 -32.33
CA GLY A 21 3.26 -14.22 -32.00
C GLY A 21 4.14 -13.88 -33.20
N ALA A 22 4.39 -14.84 -34.09
CA ALA A 22 5.19 -14.64 -35.29
C ALA A 22 4.54 -13.69 -36.31
N ASP A 23 3.21 -13.66 -36.36
CA ASP A 23 2.45 -12.96 -37.40
C ASP A 23 2.46 -11.44 -37.15
N GLN A 24 2.73 -10.68 -38.22
CA GLN A 24 2.73 -9.21 -38.19
C GLN A 24 1.36 -8.62 -38.52
N ASP A 25 0.47 -9.41 -39.11
CA ASP A 25 -0.87 -9.02 -39.50
C ASP A 25 -1.90 -9.96 -38.88
N CYS A 26 -3.11 -9.43 -38.69
CA CYS A 26 -4.21 -10.19 -38.13
C CYS A 26 -4.91 -11.00 -39.22
N ASP A 27 -4.90 -12.33 -39.12
CA ASP A 27 -5.56 -13.25 -40.07
C ASP A 27 -7.05 -12.93 -40.33
N ASN A 28 -7.75 -12.33 -39.36
CA ASN A 28 -9.18 -12.08 -39.46
C ASN A 28 -9.53 -10.71 -40.07
N CYS A 29 -8.74 -9.66 -39.81
CA CYS A 29 -9.09 -8.30 -40.25
C CYS A 29 -7.99 -7.55 -41.03
N GLY A 30 -6.85 -8.20 -41.25
CA GLY A 30 -5.69 -7.63 -41.96
C GLY A 30 -5.02 -6.46 -41.24
N ALA A 31 -5.38 -6.17 -39.99
CA ALA A 31 -4.72 -5.12 -39.22
C ALA A 31 -3.27 -5.50 -38.93
N VAL A 32 -2.33 -4.63 -39.29
CA VAL A 32 -0.92 -4.79 -38.97
C VAL A 32 -0.69 -4.50 -37.49
N ARG A 33 0.20 -5.25 -36.88
CA ARG A 33 0.54 -5.17 -35.46
C ARG A 33 1.26 -3.87 -35.14
N THR A 34 0.72 -3.15 -34.16
CA THR A 34 1.17 -1.83 -33.71
C THR A 34 2.08 -1.90 -32.48
N ALA A 35 2.76 -0.80 -32.18
CA ALA A 35 3.72 -0.71 -31.08
C ALA A 35 3.15 -1.04 -29.69
N ASP A 36 1.87 -0.75 -29.45
CA ASP A 36 1.15 -0.89 -28.18
C ASP A 36 0.67 -2.32 -27.87
N VAL A 37 0.67 -3.21 -28.87
CA VAL A 37 0.22 -4.60 -28.73
C VAL A 37 1.11 -5.37 -27.76
N LYS A 38 0.55 -5.98 -26.71
CA LYS A 38 1.32 -6.80 -25.77
C LYS A 38 1.40 -8.26 -26.23
N PHE A 39 2.54 -8.90 -25.97
CA PHE A 39 2.71 -10.33 -26.17
C PHE A 39 2.31 -11.12 -24.92
N HIS A 40 1.61 -12.21 -25.17
CA HIS A 40 1.13 -13.13 -24.16
C HIS A 40 1.68 -14.53 -24.45
N LEU A 41 1.82 -15.32 -23.40
CA LEU A 41 2.33 -16.69 -23.48
C LEU A 41 1.30 -17.60 -22.81
N ASP A 42 0.96 -18.70 -23.47
CA ASP A 42 0.09 -19.72 -22.86
C ASP A 42 0.88 -20.58 -21.88
N LYS A 43 0.17 -21.07 -20.85
CA LYS A 43 0.72 -22.09 -19.95
C LYS A 43 0.99 -23.36 -20.75
N GLY A 44 2.26 -23.80 -20.77
CA GLY A 44 2.67 -25.03 -21.46
C GLY A 44 2.76 -24.90 -22.99
N ALA A 45 2.96 -23.69 -23.52
CA ALA A 45 3.21 -23.50 -24.95
C ALA A 45 4.33 -24.43 -25.46
N PRO A 46 4.16 -25.10 -26.61
CA PRO A 46 5.17 -26.01 -27.15
C PRO A 46 6.43 -25.25 -27.53
N ALA A 47 7.58 -25.91 -27.39
CA ALA A 47 8.84 -25.37 -27.86
C ALA A 47 8.86 -25.34 -29.39
N ILE A 48 9.38 -24.25 -29.96
CA ILE A 48 9.62 -24.13 -31.39
C ILE A 48 10.74 -25.10 -31.77
N THR A 49 10.44 -26.04 -32.66
CA THR A 49 11.41 -27.03 -33.15
C THR A 49 11.97 -26.72 -34.53
N ASP A 50 11.30 -25.86 -35.31
CA ASP A 50 11.75 -25.48 -36.66
C ASP A 50 12.99 -24.56 -36.58
N GLU A 51 14.07 -24.94 -37.27
CA GLU A 51 15.30 -24.14 -37.32
C GLU A 51 15.08 -22.73 -37.85
N LYS A 52 14.20 -22.53 -38.85
CA LYS A 52 13.91 -21.21 -39.42
C LYS A 52 13.19 -20.31 -38.43
N GLU A 53 12.21 -20.85 -37.71
CA GLU A 53 11.49 -20.08 -36.69
C GLU A 53 12.40 -19.74 -35.49
N LEU A 54 13.35 -20.62 -35.16
CA LEU A 54 14.39 -20.37 -34.14
C LEU A 54 15.38 -19.28 -34.56
N GLU A 55 15.79 -19.25 -35.82
CA GLU A 55 16.64 -18.17 -36.36
C GLU A 55 15.92 -16.83 -36.32
N LEU A 56 14.64 -16.79 -36.73
CA LEU A 56 13.81 -15.59 -36.63
C LEU A 56 13.62 -15.14 -35.17
N ALA A 57 13.48 -16.08 -34.24
CA ALA A 57 13.41 -15.78 -32.81
C ALA A 57 14.69 -15.08 -32.31
N LYS A 58 15.85 -15.54 -32.77
CA LYS A 58 17.18 -15.04 -32.37
C LYS A 58 17.62 -13.80 -33.15
N ALA A 59 16.91 -13.42 -34.22
CA ALA A 59 17.20 -12.22 -35.02
C ALA A 59 17.05 -10.91 -34.22
N GLY A 60 16.39 -10.97 -33.05
CA GLY A 60 16.23 -9.86 -32.12
C GLY A 60 14.80 -9.32 -32.08
N PRO A 61 14.55 -8.24 -31.31
CA PRO A 61 13.24 -7.66 -31.16
C PRO A 61 12.78 -6.94 -32.42
N ASP A 62 11.48 -6.97 -32.63
CA ASP A 62 10.85 -6.24 -33.72
C ASP A 62 11.03 -4.73 -33.52
N TRP A 63 11.13 -3.99 -34.61
CA TRP A 63 11.29 -2.55 -34.58
C TRP A 63 9.96 -1.86 -34.87
N ILE A 64 9.76 -0.72 -34.23
CA ILE A 64 8.59 0.14 -34.34
C ILE A 64 8.93 1.22 -35.36
N CYS A 65 8.13 1.32 -36.40
CA CYS A 65 8.26 2.35 -37.41
C CYS A 65 7.91 3.73 -36.84
N GLY A 66 8.84 4.70 -36.95
CA GLY A 66 8.61 6.08 -36.53
C GLY A 66 7.57 6.84 -37.36
N PHE A 67 7.25 6.36 -38.57
CA PHE A 67 6.29 7.01 -39.46
C PHE A 67 4.84 6.57 -39.20
N CYS A 68 4.58 5.26 -39.18
CA CYS A 68 3.22 4.72 -39.04
C CYS A 68 2.93 4.03 -37.69
N GLY A 69 3.92 3.84 -36.82
CA GLY A 69 3.75 3.18 -35.52
C GLY A 69 3.56 1.65 -35.57
N ASN A 70 3.59 1.05 -36.76
CA ASN A 70 3.53 -0.41 -36.91
C ASN A 70 4.87 -1.06 -36.55
N THR A 71 4.80 -2.34 -36.16
CA THR A 71 5.99 -3.17 -35.91
C THR A 71 6.41 -3.92 -37.17
N SER A 72 7.71 -4.18 -37.30
CA SER A 72 8.27 -4.99 -38.37
C SER A 72 9.40 -5.87 -37.84
N PRO A 73 9.64 -7.05 -38.45
CA PRO A 73 10.65 -7.99 -37.98
C PRO A 73 12.06 -7.39 -37.90
N ALA A 74 12.86 -7.87 -36.94
CA ALA A 74 14.22 -7.40 -36.73
C ALA A 74 15.15 -7.54 -37.96
N GLY A 75 14.87 -8.46 -38.88
CA GLY A 75 15.64 -8.64 -40.11
C GLY A 75 15.29 -7.65 -41.23
N GLU A 76 14.15 -6.97 -41.15
CA GLU A 76 13.65 -6.16 -42.26
C GLU A 76 14.25 -4.76 -42.31
N LYS A 77 14.56 -4.31 -43.54
CA LYS A 77 15.08 -2.96 -43.82
C LYS A 77 13.98 -1.92 -43.98
N ASN A 78 12.80 -2.35 -44.41
CA ASN A 78 11.64 -1.52 -44.71
C ASN A 78 10.44 -1.95 -43.86
N CYS A 79 9.57 -0.99 -43.52
CA CYS A 79 8.37 -1.25 -42.74
C CYS A 79 7.40 -2.11 -43.56
N THR A 80 6.97 -3.24 -42.99
CA THR A 80 6.00 -4.16 -43.63
C THR A 80 4.62 -3.53 -43.85
N GLY A 81 4.28 -2.48 -43.09
CA GLY A 81 3.00 -1.78 -43.22
C GLY A 81 2.98 -0.59 -44.20
N CYS A 82 4.03 0.25 -44.20
CA CYS A 82 4.04 1.50 -45.00
C CYS A 82 5.25 1.63 -45.96
N GLY A 83 6.20 0.71 -45.91
CA GLY A 83 7.39 0.71 -46.78
C GLY A 83 8.53 1.65 -46.37
N SER A 84 8.37 2.45 -45.31
CA SER A 84 9.42 3.39 -44.85
C SER A 84 10.70 2.67 -44.42
N LEU A 85 11.84 3.35 -44.52
CA LEU A 85 13.13 2.81 -44.08
C LEU A 85 13.19 2.69 -42.56
N ARG A 86 13.96 1.71 -42.07
CA ARG A 86 14.17 1.45 -40.64
C ARG A 86 14.94 2.56 -39.90
N SER A 87 15.63 3.46 -40.61
CA SER A 87 16.51 4.47 -40.01
C SER A 87 15.86 5.29 -38.89
N ASP A 88 14.54 5.45 -38.94
CA ASP A 88 13.76 6.26 -37.99
C ASP A 88 12.99 5.41 -36.96
N GLY A 89 13.28 4.10 -36.86
CA GLY A 89 12.55 3.15 -36.03
C GLY A 89 13.22 2.80 -34.70
N THR A 90 12.42 2.62 -33.64
CA THR A 90 12.89 2.22 -32.30
C THR A 90 12.67 0.73 -32.07
N LYS A 91 13.58 0.02 -31.39
CA LYS A 91 13.38 -1.40 -31.04
C LYS A 91 12.30 -1.57 -29.96
N ARG A 92 11.46 -2.59 -30.08
CA ARG A 92 10.51 -2.98 -29.03
C ARG A 92 11.28 -3.37 -27.77
N GLN A 93 10.69 -3.07 -26.62
CA GLN A 93 11.26 -3.43 -25.32
C GLN A 93 11.30 -4.95 -25.17
N THR A 94 12.46 -5.45 -24.74
CA THR A 94 12.66 -6.84 -24.30
C THR A 94 12.84 -6.85 -22.80
N GLY A 95 12.56 -7.97 -22.15
CA GLY A 95 12.78 -8.06 -20.71
C GLY A 95 12.19 -9.27 -20.05
N LYS A 96 12.61 -9.49 -18.81
CA LYS A 96 12.01 -10.49 -17.93
C LYS A 96 10.56 -10.09 -17.69
N LYS A 97 9.64 -10.99 -18.01
CA LYS A 97 8.24 -10.79 -17.60
C LYS A 97 8.20 -11.02 -16.08
N PRO A 98 7.60 -10.12 -15.29
CA PRO A 98 7.41 -10.38 -13.87
C PRO A 98 6.67 -11.72 -13.75
N GLU A 99 7.16 -12.61 -12.88
CA GLU A 99 6.48 -13.85 -12.56
C GLU A 99 5.01 -13.51 -12.26
N THR A 100 4.09 -14.11 -13.00
CA THR A 100 2.67 -13.89 -12.77
C THR A 100 2.41 -14.42 -11.37
N PRO A 101 2.04 -13.59 -10.37
CA PRO A 101 1.74 -14.11 -9.05
C PRO A 101 0.55 -15.04 -9.23
N GLU A 102 0.67 -16.25 -8.69
CA GLU A 102 -0.49 -17.09 -8.43
C GLU A 102 -1.50 -16.23 -7.67
N SER A 103 -2.60 -15.88 -8.34
CA SER A 103 -3.63 -15.00 -7.80
C SER A 103 -4.46 -15.76 -6.77
N GLY A 104 -3.85 -16.03 -5.61
CA GLY A 104 -4.55 -16.10 -4.35
C GLY A 104 -5.05 -14.69 -4.04
N GLY A 105 -6.38 -14.54 -4.03
CA GLY A 105 -7.03 -13.27 -3.78
C GLY A 105 -6.70 -12.71 -2.41
N SER A 106 -5.82 -11.72 -2.36
CA SER A 106 -5.72 -10.78 -1.25
C SER A 106 -6.28 -9.45 -1.73
N THR A 107 -7.55 -9.19 -1.42
CA THR A 107 -8.16 -7.88 -1.59
C THR A 107 -7.66 -6.96 -0.49
N ASN A 108 -6.53 -6.30 -0.74
CA ASN A 108 -6.22 -5.01 -0.12
C ASN A 108 -6.25 -3.97 -1.24
N LYS A 109 -7.41 -3.35 -1.42
CA LYS A 109 -7.57 -2.10 -2.17
C LYS A 109 -8.18 -1.07 -1.23
N GLU A 110 -7.33 -0.37 -0.50
CA GLU A 110 -7.66 1.00 -0.11
C GLU A 110 -6.39 1.84 0.06
N ALA A 111 -5.93 2.42 -1.05
CA ALA A 111 -5.30 3.73 -1.06
C ALA A 111 -5.17 4.24 -2.51
N LEU A 112 -5.86 5.35 -2.76
CA LEU A 112 -5.45 6.45 -3.64
C LEU A 112 -5.51 6.25 -5.17
N ASN A 113 -6.60 6.75 -5.79
CA ASN A 113 -6.51 7.88 -6.73
C ASN A 113 -7.89 8.28 -7.27
N LYS A 114 -8.20 9.58 -7.18
CA LYS A 114 -9.37 10.21 -7.80
C LYS A 114 -8.91 11.05 -8.98
N PRO A 115 -9.40 10.82 -10.20
CA PRO A 115 -9.41 11.84 -11.24
C PRO A 115 -10.83 12.26 -11.63
N ALA A 116 -10.99 13.55 -11.87
CA ALA A 116 -12.19 14.21 -12.33
C ALA A 116 -12.59 13.79 -13.76
N GLN A 117 -13.89 13.83 -14.07
CA GLN A 117 -14.43 13.66 -15.42
C GLN A 117 -15.53 14.70 -15.76
N PRO A 118 -15.76 14.95 -17.07
CA PRO A 118 -16.20 16.24 -17.61
C PRO A 118 -17.70 16.34 -17.91
N ALA A 119 -18.14 17.58 -18.18
CA ALA A 119 -19.53 17.97 -18.41
C ALA A 119 -20.12 17.47 -19.75
N THR A 120 -21.39 17.05 -19.72
CA THR A 120 -22.18 16.66 -20.90
C THR A 120 -23.20 17.76 -21.30
N PRO A 121 -23.55 17.90 -22.59
CA PRO A 121 -24.39 18.98 -23.10
C PRO A 121 -25.90 18.67 -23.00
N ARG A 122 -26.72 19.71 -22.82
CA ARG A 122 -28.19 19.60 -22.65
C ARG A 122 -28.96 19.67 -23.97
N LYS A 123 -29.98 18.82 -24.12
CA LYS A 123 -30.95 18.80 -25.25
C LYS A 123 -32.02 19.90 -25.12
N PRO A 124 -32.60 20.40 -26.23
CA PRO A 124 -33.49 21.57 -26.22
C PRO A 124 -34.89 21.23 -25.71
N VAL A 125 -35.49 22.20 -25.02
CA VAL A 125 -36.71 22.05 -24.21
C VAL A 125 -37.96 22.42 -25.02
N SER A 126 -39.04 21.64 -24.90
CA SER A 126 -40.25 21.73 -25.73
C SER A 126 -41.27 22.78 -25.27
N ARG A 127 -42.21 23.12 -26.16
CA ARG A 127 -43.16 24.25 -26.07
C ARG A 127 -44.05 24.26 -24.81
N ASN A 128 -44.25 23.12 -24.15
CA ASN A 128 -45.05 23.02 -22.93
C ASN A 128 -44.29 23.50 -21.67
N THR A 129 -42.96 23.65 -21.73
CA THR A 129 -42.15 24.22 -20.64
C THR A 129 -42.29 25.74 -20.54
N LYS A 130 -42.69 26.43 -21.62
CA LYS A 130 -42.84 27.91 -21.61
C LYS A 130 -44.05 28.38 -20.79
N ILE A 131 -45.14 27.59 -20.75
CA ILE A 131 -46.35 27.93 -19.97
C ILE A 131 -46.14 27.63 -18.49
N GLY A 132 -45.45 26.53 -18.17
CA GLY A 132 -45.02 26.21 -16.79
C GLY A 132 -44.04 27.22 -16.22
N CYS A 133 -43.07 27.69 -17.01
CA CYS A 133 -42.13 28.75 -16.58
C CYS A 133 -42.84 30.09 -16.32
N GLY A 134 -43.87 30.45 -17.09
CA GLY A 134 -44.62 31.69 -16.88
C GLY A 134 -45.40 31.68 -15.56
N MET A 135 -46.12 30.59 -15.27
CA MET A 135 -46.82 30.42 -13.99
C MET A 135 -45.85 30.35 -12.81
N PHE A 136 -44.71 29.67 -12.99
CA PHE A 136 -43.67 29.59 -11.96
C PHE A 136 -43.02 30.95 -11.71
N LEU A 137 -42.72 31.75 -12.75
CA LEU A 137 -42.22 33.11 -12.61
C LEU A 137 -43.22 34.03 -11.92
N LEU A 138 -44.51 33.93 -12.25
CA LEU A 138 -45.54 34.73 -11.60
C LEU A 138 -45.70 34.37 -10.12
N LEU A 139 -45.62 33.08 -9.78
CA LEU A 139 -45.64 32.59 -8.41
C LEU A 139 -44.35 32.98 -7.65
N LEU A 140 -43.20 32.98 -8.32
CA LEU A 140 -41.93 33.48 -7.77
C LEU A 140 -41.98 34.99 -7.48
N VAL A 141 -42.54 35.78 -8.40
CA VAL A 141 -42.72 37.23 -8.20
C VAL A 141 -43.69 37.49 -7.05
N LEU A 142 -44.78 36.72 -6.94
CA LEU A 142 -45.70 36.80 -5.80
C LEU A 142 -45.03 36.42 -4.48
N LEU A 143 -44.21 35.36 -4.45
CA LEU A 143 -43.43 34.97 -3.27
C LEU A 143 -42.40 36.04 -2.89
N LEU A 144 -41.70 36.65 -3.85
CA LEU A 144 -40.75 37.73 -3.60
C LEU A 144 -41.44 39.00 -3.06
N ILE A 145 -42.67 39.28 -3.50
CA ILE A 145 -43.48 40.36 -2.93
C ILE A 145 -43.86 40.03 -1.48
N VAL A 146 -44.22 38.78 -1.17
CA VAL A 146 -44.53 38.34 0.21
C VAL A 146 -43.31 38.43 1.14
N ASP A 147 -42.12 38.01 0.68
CA ASP A 147 -40.85 38.13 1.44
C ASP A 147 -40.49 39.59 1.72
N SER A 148 -40.84 40.51 0.83
CA SER A 148 -40.61 41.95 1.02
C SER A 148 -41.49 42.56 2.13
N PHE A 149 -42.47 41.82 2.66
CA PHE A 149 -43.29 42.22 3.81
C PHE A 149 -42.81 41.63 5.16
N GLU A 150 -41.65 40.96 5.20
CA GLU A 150 -41.02 40.59 6.47
C GLU A 150 -40.54 41.85 7.21
N LYS A 151 -41.33 42.30 8.18
CA LYS A 151 -40.91 43.35 9.11
C LYS A 151 -39.73 42.82 9.93
N PRO A 152 -38.71 43.65 10.22
CA PRO A 152 -37.60 43.22 11.06
C PRO A 152 -38.13 42.81 12.44
N GLY A 153 -38.13 41.50 12.71
CA GLY A 153 -38.41 40.97 14.03
C GLY A 153 -37.39 41.53 15.00
N LYS A 154 -37.82 42.40 15.91
CA LYS A 154 -36.99 42.84 17.02
C LYS A 154 -36.75 41.62 17.91
N ILE A 155 -35.60 40.97 17.76
CA ILE A 155 -35.16 39.93 18.69
C ILE A 155 -34.76 40.67 19.96
N GLU A 156 -35.72 40.79 20.87
CA GLU A 156 -35.48 41.28 22.22
C GLU A 156 -34.87 40.12 23.01
N ILE A 157 -33.55 40.16 23.22
CA ILE A 157 -32.86 39.19 24.07
C ILE A 157 -33.36 39.43 25.49
N LYS A 158 -34.37 38.67 25.91
CA LYS A 158 -35.01 38.87 27.21
C LYS A 158 -34.04 38.66 28.36
N GLN A 159 -33.14 37.67 28.24
CA GLN A 159 -32.12 37.34 29.25
C GLN A 159 -30.95 36.59 28.59
N THR A 160 -29.75 36.76 29.13
CA THR A 160 -28.56 35.96 28.77
C THR A 160 -28.07 35.19 29.99
N PHE A 161 -27.56 33.97 29.78
CA PHE A 161 -27.00 33.13 30.85
C PHE A 161 -25.52 32.90 30.60
N TRP A 162 -24.73 32.92 31.68
CA TRP A 162 -23.33 32.50 31.65
C TRP A 162 -23.12 31.33 32.60
N GLU A 163 -22.22 30.44 32.22
CA GLU A 163 -21.71 29.35 33.05
C GLU A 163 -20.18 29.43 33.06
N ARG A 164 -19.59 29.39 34.25
CA ARG A 164 -18.15 29.34 34.45
C ARG A 164 -17.80 28.17 35.36
N THR A 165 -16.96 27.28 34.85
CA THR A 165 -16.31 26.26 35.67
C THR A 165 -15.04 26.83 36.27
N ILE A 166 -14.91 26.77 37.60
CA ILE A 166 -13.72 27.21 38.33
C ILE A 166 -13.00 25.96 38.84
N GLU A 167 -11.79 25.74 38.34
CA GLU A 167 -10.89 24.72 38.87
C GLU A 167 -10.29 25.23 40.19
N ARG A 168 -10.29 24.37 41.21
CA ARG A 168 -9.83 24.69 42.56
C ARG A 168 -8.77 23.69 42.97
N GLU A 169 -7.72 24.20 43.59
CA GLU A 169 -6.64 23.42 44.19
C GLU A 169 -6.54 23.82 45.67
N GLN A 170 -6.30 22.84 46.54
CA GLN A 170 -6.11 23.04 47.97
C GLN A 170 -4.72 22.59 48.36
N TYR A 171 -4.02 23.42 49.11
CA TYR A 171 -2.71 23.10 49.65
C TYR A 171 -2.87 22.28 50.93
N GLN A 172 -2.49 21.01 50.90
CA GLN A 172 -2.65 20.09 52.03
C GLN A 172 -1.45 19.14 52.16
N SER A 173 -1.21 18.65 53.38
CA SER A 173 -0.21 17.61 53.65
C SER A 173 -0.71 16.25 53.17
N SER A 174 -0.01 15.65 52.21
CA SER A 174 -0.22 14.28 51.78
C SER A 174 0.91 13.39 52.30
N ARG A 175 0.55 12.18 52.75
CA ARG A 175 1.51 11.18 53.21
C ARG A 175 1.92 10.30 52.05
N SER A 176 3.22 10.18 51.82
CA SER A 176 3.79 9.30 50.80
C SER A 176 4.98 8.52 51.35
N SER A 177 5.37 7.48 50.62
CA SER A 177 6.57 6.69 50.90
C SER A 177 7.39 6.56 49.63
N ASP A 178 8.67 6.91 49.70
CA ASP A 178 9.61 6.75 48.59
C ASP A 178 11.02 6.45 49.13
N TRP A 179 11.92 6.02 48.24
CA TRP A 179 13.32 5.80 48.56
C TRP A 179 13.99 7.10 49.01
N HIS A 180 14.94 7.00 49.94
CA HIS A 180 15.59 8.15 50.55
C HIS A 180 16.13 9.19 49.53
N ASP A 181 16.68 8.73 48.39
CA ASP A 181 17.21 9.58 47.32
C ASP A 181 16.14 10.33 46.50
N ARG A 182 14.86 9.96 46.64
CA ARG A 182 13.72 10.56 45.93
C ARG A 182 12.81 11.41 46.82
N VAL A 183 13.09 11.44 48.13
CA VAL A 183 12.32 12.24 49.08
C VAL A 183 12.53 13.74 48.77
N PRO A 184 11.46 14.53 48.57
CA PRO A 184 11.57 15.97 48.36
C PRO A 184 12.23 16.68 49.57
N GLU A 185 13.05 17.70 49.30
CA GLU A 185 13.76 18.45 50.36
C GLU A 185 12.81 19.13 51.36
N ASN A 186 11.60 19.51 50.92
CA ASN A 186 10.58 20.16 51.74
C ASN A 186 9.64 19.18 52.47
N ALA A 187 9.95 17.88 52.46
CA ALA A 187 9.14 16.86 53.13
C ALA A 187 9.48 16.70 54.61
N THR A 188 8.47 16.39 55.43
CA THR A 188 8.64 16.06 56.86
C THR A 188 8.72 14.55 57.03
N ILE A 189 9.89 14.04 57.43
CA ILE A 189 10.14 12.60 57.60
C ILE A 189 9.41 12.09 58.85
N ILE A 190 8.65 11.00 58.70
CA ILE A 190 7.91 10.34 59.78
C ILE A 190 8.64 9.09 60.26
N SER A 191 9.03 8.23 59.32
CA SER A 191 9.70 6.96 59.63
C SER A 191 10.63 6.54 58.49
N LYS A 192 11.59 5.70 58.85
CA LYS A 192 12.60 5.13 57.95
C LYS A 192 12.61 3.61 58.17
N SER A 193 12.59 2.86 57.08
CA SER A 193 12.55 1.39 57.06
C SER A 193 13.57 0.89 56.04
N THR A 194 14.31 -0.17 56.36
CA THR A 194 15.22 -0.81 55.39
C THR A 194 14.45 -1.85 54.60
N GLU A 195 14.36 -1.66 53.28
CA GLU A 195 13.60 -2.53 52.37
C GLU A 195 14.43 -2.93 51.16
N ILE A 196 14.02 -4.01 50.48
CA ILE A 196 14.69 -4.47 49.27
C ILE A 196 14.29 -3.55 48.11
N ARG A 197 15.25 -2.75 47.62
CA ARG A 197 15.04 -1.83 46.50
C ARG A 197 15.12 -2.51 45.15
N SER A 198 16.09 -3.41 44.99
CA SER A 198 16.32 -4.11 43.73
C SER A 198 17.07 -5.42 43.93
N TYR A 199 17.18 -6.23 42.88
CA TYR A 199 18.01 -7.42 42.87
C TYR A 199 19.13 -7.26 41.85
N ASN A 200 20.36 -7.53 42.25
CA ASN A 200 21.50 -7.64 41.34
C ASN A 200 21.64 -9.09 40.88
N SER A 201 21.82 -9.29 39.57
CA SER A 201 22.11 -10.60 39.00
C SER A 201 23.61 -10.84 39.04
N ILE A 202 24.06 -11.68 39.98
CA ILE A 202 25.47 -12.03 40.14
C ILE A 202 25.73 -13.40 39.49
N PRO A 203 26.77 -13.52 38.64
CA PRO A 203 27.22 -14.81 38.14
C PRO A 203 27.39 -15.87 39.24
N ASP A 204 26.67 -16.98 39.11
CA ASP A 204 26.63 -18.09 40.06
C ASP A 204 26.84 -19.42 39.33
N GLY A 205 27.97 -19.52 38.63
CA GLY A 205 28.37 -20.71 37.89
C GLY A 205 27.68 -20.86 36.53
N TYR A 206 27.50 -22.11 36.13
CA TYR A 206 26.97 -22.48 34.83
C TYR A 206 25.97 -23.62 34.95
N GLU A 207 24.98 -23.63 34.06
CA GLU A 207 24.01 -24.70 33.91
C GLU A 207 24.04 -25.23 32.48
N GLU A 208 23.84 -26.54 32.32
CA GLU A 208 23.63 -27.17 31.02
C GLU A 208 22.13 -27.15 30.72
N VAL A 209 21.76 -26.52 29.61
CA VAL A 209 20.38 -26.39 29.15
C VAL A 209 20.28 -26.95 27.76
N ASP A 210 19.25 -27.77 27.52
CA ASP A 210 18.88 -28.20 26.18
C ASP A 210 18.20 -27.04 25.45
N GLU A 211 18.86 -26.53 24.42
CA GLU A 211 18.38 -25.45 23.55
C GLU A 211 17.93 -26.05 22.22
N GLU A 212 16.68 -25.80 21.84
CA GLU A 212 16.20 -26.05 20.49
C GLU A 212 16.66 -24.93 19.56
N TYR A 213 17.21 -25.32 18.41
CA TYR A 213 17.60 -24.39 17.36
C TYR A 213 17.17 -24.94 16.00
N THR A 214 16.88 -24.03 15.07
CA THR A 214 16.48 -24.38 13.71
C THR A 214 17.69 -24.33 12.79
N VAL A 215 17.89 -25.38 12.00
CA VAL A 215 18.91 -25.44 10.95
C VAL A 215 18.23 -25.67 9.61
N SER A 216 18.64 -24.90 8.59
CA SER A 216 18.20 -25.10 7.22
C SER A 216 19.01 -26.23 6.58
N VAL A 217 18.38 -27.38 6.37
CA VAL A 217 18.99 -28.54 5.71
C VAL A 217 18.54 -28.57 4.26
N ARG A 218 19.44 -28.93 3.34
CA ARG A 218 19.08 -29.10 1.93
C ARG A 218 18.15 -30.32 1.81
N SER A 219 16.88 -30.07 1.52
CA SER A 219 15.84 -31.10 1.41
C SER A 219 15.68 -31.63 -0.01
N GLY A 220 16.08 -30.85 -1.01
CA GLY A 220 15.96 -31.27 -2.40
C GLY A 220 16.48 -30.26 -3.41
N GLU A 221 15.96 -30.37 -4.62
CA GLU A 221 16.19 -29.46 -5.73
C GLU A 221 14.87 -29.15 -6.41
N ARG A 222 14.66 -27.91 -6.81
CA ARG A 222 13.51 -27.49 -7.61
C ARG A 222 13.97 -26.84 -8.90
N GLU A 223 13.23 -27.09 -9.98
CA GLU A 223 13.43 -26.37 -11.24
C GLU A 223 12.68 -25.02 -11.17
N VAL A 224 13.39 -23.93 -11.46
CA VAL A 224 12.85 -22.58 -11.57
C VAL A 224 12.94 -22.15 -13.02
N GLU A 225 11.80 -21.78 -13.59
CA GLU A 225 11.70 -21.26 -14.95
C GLU A 225 11.64 -19.73 -14.94
N GLU A 226 12.50 -19.09 -15.71
CA GLU A 226 12.49 -17.67 -15.98
C GLU A 226 12.04 -17.43 -17.43
N THR A 227 11.03 -16.58 -17.63
CA THR A 227 10.52 -16.24 -18.96
C THR A 227 11.00 -14.86 -19.40
N VAL A 228 11.65 -14.79 -20.55
CA VAL A 228 12.15 -13.55 -21.15
C VAL A 228 11.39 -13.27 -22.45
N ASP A 229 10.81 -12.07 -22.57
CA ASP A 229 10.19 -11.59 -23.81
C ASP A 229 11.28 -11.12 -24.78
N LEU A 230 11.33 -11.74 -25.97
CA LEU A 230 12.28 -11.41 -27.03
C LEU A 230 11.82 -10.21 -27.89
N GLY A 231 10.61 -9.69 -27.67
CA GLY A 231 10.09 -8.51 -28.36
C GLY A 231 9.66 -8.77 -29.81
N ASN A 232 9.58 -10.03 -30.23
CA ASN A 232 9.17 -10.46 -31.58
C ASN A 232 8.04 -11.51 -31.57
N GLY A 233 7.27 -11.54 -30.48
CA GLY A 233 6.18 -12.48 -30.26
C GLY A 233 6.59 -13.86 -29.79
N ARG A 234 7.89 -14.08 -29.56
CA ARG A 234 8.45 -15.31 -28.99
C ARG A 234 9.06 -15.03 -27.63
N PHE A 235 9.12 -16.08 -26.81
CA PHE A 235 9.63 -16.03 -25.45
C PHE A 235 10.74 -17.06 -25.25
N GLU A 236 11.76 -16.69 -24.50
CA GLU A 236 12.83 -17.60 -24.07
C GLU A 236 12.55 -18.06 -22.64
N ILE A 237 12.32 -19.36 -22.46
CA ILE A 237 12.16 -20.00 -21.15
C ILE A 237 13.52 -20.57 -20.73
N ARG A 238 14.02 -20.08 -19.61
CA ARG A 238 15.29 -20.47 -18.98
C ARG A 238 15.01 -21.28 -17.73
N THR A 239 15.31 -22.58 -17.78
CA THR A 239 15.14 -23.47 -16.63
C THR A 239 16.48 -23.65 -15.90
N ARG A 240 16.50 -23.32 -14.61
CA ARG A 240 17.64 -23.57 -13.72
C ARG A 240 17.20 -24.42 -12.53
N THR A 241 18.04 -25.38 -12.16
CA THR A 241 17.84 -26.18 -10.95
C THR A 241 18.46 -25.43 -9.77
N VAL A 242 17.67 -25.18 -8.73
CA VAL A 242 18.12 -24.52 -7.50
C VAL A 242 17.91 -25.45 -6.31
N PRO A 243 18.83 -25.47 -5.32
CA PRO A 243 18.64 -26.26 -4.11
C PRO A 243 17.46 -25.73 -3.30
N GLU A 244 16.68 -26.65 -2.75
CA GLU A 244 15.60 -26.37 -1.81
C GLU A 244 16.06 -26.74 -0.39
N TYR A 245 15.68 -25.89 0.58
CA TYR A 245 16.06 -26.03 1.97
C TYR A 245 14.81 -26.13 2.83
N GLU A 246 14.84 -27.02 3.82
CA GLU A 246 13.80 -27.19 4.82
C GLU A 246 14.38 -26.91 6.21
N ASN A 247 13.56 -26.34 7.07
CA ASN A 247 13.93 -26.02 8.43
C ASN A 247 13.71 -27.22 9.34
N GLU A 248 14.79 -27.77 9.90
CA GLU A 248 14.73 -28.83 10.91
C GLU A 248 15.03 -28.25 12.30
N THR A 249 14.16 -28.53 13.27
CA THR A 249 14.44 -28.23 14.68
C THR A 249 15.31 -29.33 15.27
N ARG A 250 16.44 -28.94 15.87
CA ARG A 250 17.37 -29.84 16.56
C ARG A 250 17.64 -29.33 17.97
N THR A 251 17.91 -30.24 18.88
CA THR A 251 18.28 -29.91 20.26
C THR A 251 19.79 -30.01 20.42
N ARG A 252 20.42 -29.04 21.07
CA ARG A 252 21.80 -29.14 21.52
C ARG A 252 21.92 -28.77 23.00
N ARG A 253 22.84 -29.43 23.70
CA ARG A 253 23.23 -29.03 25.06
C ARG A 253 24.14 -27.80 24.99
N VAL A 254 23.72 -26.71 25.62
CA VAL A 254 24.52 -25.50 25.77
C VAL A 254 24.80 -25.21 27.23
N ARG A 255 26.03 -24.80 27.53
CA ARG A 255 26.43 -24.32 28.85
C ARG A 255 26.14 -22.83 28.93
N ARG A 256 25.13 -22.45 29.73
CA ARG A 256 24.73 -21.04 29.96
C ARG A 256 25.18 -20.59 31.34
N GLN A 257 25.47 -19.29 31.47
CA GLN A 257 25.85 -18.70 32.76
C GLN A 257 24.62 -18.58 33.65
N LYS A 258 24.70 -19.16 34.84
CA LYS A 258 23.64 -19.08 35.85
C LYS A 258 23.85 -17.82 36.68
N TYR A 259 22.75 -17.19 37.09
CA TYR A 259 22.78 -16.00 37.94
C TYR A 259 21.97 -16.22 39.20
N ARG A 260 22.49 -15.78 40.34
CA ARG A 260 21.71 -15.66 41.58
C ARG A 260 21.27 -14.21 41.78
N LYS A 261 20.08 -14.04 42.35
CA LYS A 261 19.51 -12.72 42.70
C LYS A 261 19.98 -12.32 44.08
N GLU A 262 20.87 -11.34 44.16
CA GLU A 262 21.34 -10.77 45.42
C GLU A 262 20.50 -9.52 45.76
N PRO A 263 19.80 -9.47 46.89
CA PRO A 263 18.98 -8.31 47.26
C PRO A 263 19.87 -7.11 47.58
N VAL A 264 19.51 -5.95 47.02
CA VAL A 264 20.09 -4.65 47.34
C VAL A 264 19.10 -3.92 48.24
N TYR A 265 19.50 -3.69 49.47
CA TYR A 265 18.70 -2.96 50.44
C TYR A 265 18.93 -1.46 50.31
N ASP A 266 17.87 -0.71 50.57
CA ASP A 266 17.92 0.74 50.68
C ASP A 266 16.91 1.23 51.72
N GLU A 267 16.98 2.51 52.07
CA GLU A 267 16.09 3.14 53.03
C GLU A 267 14.81 3.64 52.34
N MET A 268 13.68 3.01 52.66
CA MET A 268 12.34 3.50 52.35
C MET A 268 11.93 4.49 53.42
N VAL A 269 11.56 5.71 53.00
CA VAL A 269 11.21 6.82 53.90
C VAL A 269 9.73 7.12 53.75
N THR A 270 8.99 7.11 54.85
CA THR A 270 7.62 7.63 54.90
C THR A 270 7.67 9.09 55.33
N PHE A 271 7.07 9.97 54.56
CA PHE A 271 7.11 11.41 54.79
C PHE A 271 5.75 12.08 54.48
N ASP A 272 5.51 13.22 55.09
CA ASP A 272 4.42 14.12 54.74
C ASP A 272 4.98 15.26 53.87
N VAL A 273 4.40 15.50 52.70
CA VAL A 273 4.77 16.60 51.80
C VAL A 273 3.55 17.49 51.56
N LEU A 274 3.77 18.79 51.46
CA LEU A 274 2.72 19.73 51.12
C LEU A 274 2.60 19.82 49.60
N ASP A 275 1.43 19.46 49.08
CA ASP A 275 1.14 19.47 47.65
C ASP A 275 -0.22 20.12 47.37
N TRP A 276 -0.41 20.55 46.11
CA TRP A 276 -1.67 21.09 45.63
C TRP A 276 -2.57 19.96 45.15
N GLU A 277 -3.58 19.60 45.95
CA GLU A 277 -4.57 18.62 45.56
C GLU A 277 -5.74 19.30 44.84
N ARG A 278 -6.10 18.76 43.67
CA ARG A 278 -7.29 19.23 42.93
C ARG A 278 -8.54 18.79 43.66
N ILE A 279 -9.34 19.76 44.05
CA ILE A 279 -10.62 19.53 44.72
C ILE A 279 -11.78 19.81 43.76
N ASP A 280 -13.00 19.51 44.23
CA ASP A 280 -14.20 19.62 43.42
C ASP A 280 -14.34 20.96 42.70
N LYS A 281 -14.62 20.87 41.40
CA LYS A 281 -14.87 22.02 40.53
C LYS A 281 -16.16 22.69 40.96
N VAL A 282 -16.14 24.02 41.02
CA VAL A 282 -17.34 24.80 41.31
C VAL A 282 -17.87 25.38 40.01
N ILE A 283 -19.14 25.12 39.73
CA ILE A 283 -19.85 25.71 38.59
C ILE A 283 -20.60 26.92 39.11
N ALA A 284 -20.23 28.10 38.61
CA ALA A 284 -20.96 29.33 38.85
C ALA A 284 -21.83 29.63 37.62
N THR A 285 -23.11 29.88 37.84
CA THR A 285 -24.06 30.28 36.81
C THR A 285 -24.71 31.60 37.17
N GLY A 286 -25.06 32.40 36.17
CA GLY A 286 -25.77 33.66 36.39
C GLY A 286 -26.54 34.08 35.16
N SER A 287 -27.57 34.90 35.37
CA SER A 287 -28.34 35.53 34.30
C SER A 287 -28.15 37.04 34.33
N ASN A 288 -27.92 37.64 33.16
CA ASN A 288 -28.00 39.09 33.01
C ASN A 288 -29.39 39.40 32.46
N SER A 289 -30.15 40.19 33.23
CA SER A 289 -31.42 40.81 32.83
C SER A 289 -31.19 41.96 31.87
#